data_AF-A0A2I1GS69-F1
#
_entry.id   AF-A0A2I1GS69-F1
#
_cell.length_a   1.000
_cell.length_b   1.000
_cell.length_c   1.000
_cell.angle_alpha   90.00
_cell.angle_beta   90.00
_cell.angle_gamma   90.00
#
_symmetry.space_group_name_H-M   'P 1'
#
loop_
_entity.id
_entity.type
_entity.pdbx_description
1 polymer ?
#
loop_
_entity_poly.entity_id
_entity_poly.type
_entity_poly.pdbx_seq_one_letter_code
_entity_poly.pdbx_strand_id
1 'polypeptide(L)' 'MNNLLFNSNDLKLFFEECVNNGSELKLLEIFGKLGRTEISQEYYDVAREFGVQLIKRRSMDF' A
#
# COMPACT_ATOMS: atom_id res chain seq x y z
N MET A 1 -20.04 2.30 1.05
CA MET A 1 -18.85 3.18 1.08
C MET A 1 -17.88 2.65 0.06
N ASN A 2 -17.58 3.43 -0.98
CA ASN A 2 -16.50 3.10 -1.90
C ASN A 2 -15.21 3.14 -1.08
N ASN A 3 -14.73 1.96 -0.68
CA ASN A 3 -13.44 1.81 -0.01
C ASN A 3 -12.37 2.18 -1.04
N LEU A 4 -12.10 3.48 -1.16
CA LEU A 4 -11.04 4.05 -1.97
C LEU A 4 -9.71 3.62 -1.36
N LEU A 5 -9.28 2.40 -1.68
CA LEU A 5 -7.86 2.18 -1.89
C LEU A 5 -7.49 3.14 -3.03
N PHE A 6 -6.54 4.03 -2.78
CA PHE A 6 -5.78 4.70 -3.84
C PHE A 6 -5.33 3.62 -4.84
N ASN A 7 -5.40 3.89 -6.14
CA ASN A 7 -5.07 2.88 -7.14
C ASN A 7 -3.54 2.61 -7.18
N SER A 8 -3.10 1.65 -7.99
CA SER A 8 -1.66 1.33 -8.13
C SER A 8 -0.81 2.51 -8.60
N ASN A 9 -1.33 3.37 -9.48
CA ASN A 9 -0.63 4.58 -9.92
C ASN A 9 -0.51 5.61 -8.80
N ASP A 10 -1.57 5.78 -8.01
CA ASP A 10 -1.55 6.66 -6.84
C ASP A 10 -0.50 6.17 -5.82
N LEU A 11 -0.42 4.85 -5.62
CA LEU A 11 0.59 4.23 -4.75
C LEU A 11 2.01 4.46 -5.28
N LYS A 12 2.19 4.36 -6.61
CA LYS A 12 3.48 4.64 -7.25
C LYS A 12 3.92 6.09 -7.02
N LEU A 13 3.04 7.06 -7.27
CA LEU A 13 3.33 8.48 -7.06
C LEU A 13 3.69 8.76 -5.59
N PHE A 14 2.99 8.12 -4.65
CA PHE A 14 3.31 8.22 -3.23
C PHE A 14 4.73 7.74 -2.92
N PHE A 15 5.15 6.60 -3.47
CA PHE A 15 6.51 6.09 -3.26
C PHE A 15 7.59 6.93 -3.97
N GLU A 16 7.32 7.43 -5.17
CA GLU A 16 8.22 8.37 -5.88
C GLU A 16 8.50 9.60 -5.03
N GLU A 17 7.45 10.23 -4.48
CA GLU A 17 7.60 11.37 -3.58
C GLU A 17 8.35 11.02 -2.30
N CYS A 18 8.13 9.83 -1.73
CA CYS A 18 8.90 9.37 -0.58
C CYS A 18 10.40 9.27 -0.90
N VAL A 19 10.76 8.61 -2.00
CA VAL A 19 12.17 8.44 -2.41
C VAL A 19 12.81 9.79 -2.74
N ASN A 20 12.12 10.67 -3.45
CA ASN A 20 12.62 11.99 -3.82
C ASN A 20 12.92 12.87 -2.59
N ASN A 21 12.21 12.65 -1.49
CA ASN A 21 12.42 13.37 -0.23
C ASN A 21 13.37 12.63 0.74
N GLY A 22 14.07 11.60 0.28
CA GLY A 22 15.04 10.85 1.10
C GLY A 22 14.40 10.02 2.20
N SER A 23 13.14 9.61 2.04
CA SER A 23 12.42 8.77 2.99
C SER A 23 13.11 7.42 3.19
N GLU A 24 13.11 6.92 4.42
CA GLU A 24 13.56 5.57 4.77
C GLU A 24 12.39 4.57 4.87
N LEU A 25 11.29 4.82 4.16
CA LEU A 25 10.11 3.96 4.18
C LEU A 25 10.48 2.54 3.70
N LYS A 26 10.29 1.55 4.57
CA LYS A 26 10.54 0.13 4.27
C LYS A 26 9.27 -0.73 4.30
N LEU A 27 8.19 -0.22 4.90
CA LEU A 27 6.96 -0.97 5.12
C LEU A 27 5.74 -0.04 4.98
N LEU A 28 4.77 -0.47 4.18
CA LEU A 28 3.43 0.10 4.15
C LEU A 28 2.43 -0.96 4.62
N GLU A 29 1.73 -0.68 5.72
CA GLU A 29 0.67 -1.52 6.25
C GLU A 29 -0.69 -0.92 5.92
N ILE A 30 -1.51 -1.66 5.16
CA ILE A 30 -2.90 -1.27 4.90
C ILE A 30 -3.80 -2.02 5.87
N PHE A 31 -4.44 -1.26 6.76
CA PHE A 31 -5.41 -1.76 7.75
C PHE A 31 -6.83 -1.27 7.42
N GLY A 32 -7.84 -2.06 7.79
CA GLY A 32 -9.24 -1.65 7.69
C GLY A 32 -10.19 -2.80 7.39
N LYS A 33 -11.47 -2.47 7.19
CA LYS A 33 -12.52 -3.41 6.74
C LYS A 33 -12.37 -3.76 5.26
N LEU A 34 -11.18 -4.24 4.90
CA LEU A 34 -10.87 -4.74 3.57
C LEU A 34 -11.53 -6.10 3.29
N GLY A 35 -12.35 -6.64 4.20
CA GLY A 35 -13.07 -7.91 4.03
C GLY A 35 -12.28 -8.98 3.27
N ARG A 36 -12.94 -9.60 2.28
CA ARG A 36 -12.31 -10.47 1.27
C ARG A 36 -11.70 -9.70 0.10
N THR A 37 -11.66 -8.37 0.12
CA THR A 37 -11.06 -7.57 -0.95
C THR A 37 -9.58 -7.87 -1.01
N GLU A 38 -9.19 -8.70 -1.97
CA GLU A 38 -7.80 -8.97 -2.27
C GLU A 38 -7.18 -7.72 -2.88
N ILE A 39 -6.01 -7.34 -2.38
CA ILE A 39 -5.20 -6.30 -3.01
C ILE A 39 -4.62 -6.95 -4.26
N SER A 40 -4.82 -6.34 -5.43
CA SER A 40 -4.26 -6.84 -6.68
C SER A 40 -2.74 -6.98 -6.58
N GLN A 41 -2.18 -7.96 -7.29
CA GLN A 41 -0.74 -8.19 -7.38
C GLN A 41 0.03 -6.93 -7.80
N GLU A 42 -0.60 -6.09 -8.63
CA GLU A 42 -0.05 -4.82 -9.13
C GLU A 42 0.45 -3.89 -8.01
N TYR A 43 -0.23 -3.85 -6.86
CA TYR A 43 0.19 -3.03 -5.72
C TYR A 43 1.47 -3.56 -5.07
N TYR A 44 1.61 -4.88 -4.98
CA TYR A 44 2.80 -5.51 -4.43
C TYR A 44 3.98 -5.39 -5.38
N ASP A 45 3.72 -5.39 -6.70
CA ASP A 45 4.76 -5.18 -7.71
C ASP A 45 5.28 -3.74 -7.65
N VAL A 46 4.38 -2.75 -7.58
CA VAL A 46 4.75 -1.35 -7.34
C VAL A 46 5.56 -1.23 -6.05
N ALA A 47 5.10 -1.78 -4.91
CA ALA A 47 5.85 -1.70 -3.66
C ALA A 47 7.27 -2.31 -3.77
N ARG A 48 7.41 -3.43 -4.48
CA ARG A 48 8.70 -4.09 -4.74
C ARG A 48 9.64 -3.22 -5.58
N GLU A 49 9.14 -2.48 -6.56
CA GLU A 49 9.95 -1.54 -7.37
C GLU A 49 10.66 -0.49 -6.49
N PHE A 50 10.00 -0.05 -5.42
CA PHE A 50 10.56 0.93 -4.47
C PHE A 50 11.26 0.30 -3.26
N GLY A 51 11.42 -1.02 -3.24
CA GLY A 51 12.02 -1.73 -2.10
C GLY A 51 11.18 -1.67 -0.81
N VAL A 52 9.88 -1.38 -0.93
CA VAL A 52 8.94 -1.28 0.18
C VAL A 52 8.17 -2.60 0.31
N GLN A 53 8.06 -3.10 1.53
CA GLN A 53 7.18 -4.22 1.82
C GLN A 53 5.73 -3.70 1.96
N LEU A 54 4.80 -4.26 1.20
CA LEU A 54 3.37 -4.00 1.36
C LEU A 54 2.72 -5.15 2.14
N ILE A 55 2.02 -4.84 3.23
CA ILE A 55 1.27 -5.83 4.01
C ILE A 55 -0.18 -5.42 4.18
N LYS A 56 -1.08 -6.40 4.05
CA LYS A 56 -2.50 -6.25 4.41
C LYS A 56 -2.71 -6.77 5.82
N ARG A 57 -3.14 -5.91 6.74
CA ARG A 57 -3.58 -6.33 8.08
C ARG A 57 -5.10 -6.42 8.12
N ARG A 58 -5.63 -7.55 8.60
CA ARG A 58 -7.04 -7.59 8.99
C ARG A 58 -7.21 -6.75 10.25
N SER A 59 -8.24 -5.91 10.28
CA SER A 59 -8.69 -5.29 11.53
C SER A 59 -9.01 -6.42 12.51
N MET A 60 -8.33 -6.47 13.65
CA MET A 60 -8.84 -7.19 14.81
C MET A 60 -9.94 -6.29 15.36
N ASP A 61 -11.19 -6.78 15.34
CA ASP A 61 -12.28 -6.12 16.06
C ASP A 61 -11.89 -6.13 17.55
N PHE A 62 -11.64 -4.95 18.12
CA PHE A 62 -11.49 -4.74 19.56
C PHE A 62 -12.84 -4.39 20.17
#